data_AF-A0A1G7ZBT1-F1
#
_entry.id   AF-A0A1G7ZBT1-F1
#
_cell.length_a   1.000
_cell.length_b   1.000
_cell.length_c   1.000
_cell.angle_alpha   90.00
_cell.angle_beta   90.00
_cell.angle_gamma   90.00
#
_symmetry.space_group_name_H-M   'P 1'
#
loop_
_entity.id
_entity.type
_entity.pdbx_description
1 polymer ?
#
loop_
_entity_poly.entity_id
_entity_poly.type
_entity_poly.pdbx_seq_one_letter_code
_entity_poly.pdbx_strand_id
1 'polypeptide(L)'
;MSLSNLSGGTRTLGNSASGLSNATNRVFSDLGVGSGQKAAYWIDQLRPASFRGVGFGVLESQMRFGRKISIHQYPYRDTVWVEDLGRSARRYSFSGFLVGADCIAQREKLLKACEEAAAIEGGELVHPTLGRIKVSLAEEVTCTERWDRGRMFEIGFSFIEQGERKFPSSDLSTKDAVGAAADAAKSASTKSFLQGAAESIKSGVATALRATSLVQGWAAKAQGLVNDATNLHHYVQSLRGDFGRLFGHGTVRSSGAATPVQAMLAQGAVARTKVAVASTAVVQSGVALQRAAGPAVSEPVATASMTSFAEAVHALPAAMAAVAPTPTDGLRLLAQLRRSATVPAPTAGIVPQPYPAAAPTAVQALQLIEVSTSSLLRRACAIAQVQLAAQYQPSSREDAQSVQALVLADLDEEIVVAGDRGEDESFNTLRTLRSAMVQDMAARSESLAAIVTVQLAGPLPAPAIAQRIYRDAGRSDELITAADPVHPAFMPRNFSALAR
;
A
#
# COMPACT_ATOMS: atom_id res chain seq x y z
N MET A 1 4.52 77.03 -65.01
CA MET A 1 3.34 77.07 -64.12
C MET A 1 3.53 75.95 -63.11
N SER A 2 3.49 76.09 -61.79
CA SER A 2 3.14 77.18 -60.89
C SER A 2 3.80 76.87 -59.55
N LEU A 3 4.30 77.93 -58.93
CA LEU A 3 4.39 78.23 -57.49
C LEU A 3 3.65 77.20 -56.59
N SER A 4 4.31 76.41 -55.74
CA SER A 4 4.97 76.77 -54.47
C SER A 4 4.06 77.51 -53.48
N ASN A 5 4.00 76.97 -52.25
CA ASN A 5 3.68 77.67 -50.99
C ASN A 5 2.21 77.97 -50.68
N LEU A 6 1.44 76.97 -50.24
CA LEU A 6 0.36 77.22 -49.26
C LEU A 6 -0.11 75.98 -48.49
N SER A 7 0.80 75.21 -47.86
CA SER A 7 0.38 74.22 -46.84
C SER A 7 1.31 74.09 -45.63
N GLY A 8 2.22 75.05 -45.45
CA GLY A 8 3.21 75.05 -44.35
C GLY A 8 2.79 75.74 -43.05
N GLY A 9 1.56 76.26 -42.95
CA GLY A 9 1.18 77.17 -41.85
C GLY A 9 0.38 76.58 -40.69
N THR A 10 -0.14 75.36 -40.77
CA THR A 10 -1.13 74.86 -39.78
C THR A 10 -0.71 73.60 -39.01
N ARG A 11 0.48 73.03 -39.26
CA ARG A 11 0.97 71.84 -38.53
C ARG A 11 1.84 72.14 -37.31
N THR A 12 2.20 73.40 -37.08
CA THR A 12 3.04 73.81 -35.93
C THR A 12 2.24 74.29 -34.70
N LEU A 13 0.90 74.35 -34.77
CA LEU A 13 0.04 74.59 -33.60
C LEU A 13 -0.62 73.32 -33.04
N GLY A 14 -0.70 72.24 -33.83
CA GLY A 14 -1.25 70.94 -33.40
C GLY A 14 -0.30 70.13 -32.48
N ASN A 15 1.01 70.36 -32.59
CA ASN A 15 2.02 69.65 -31.78
C ASN A 15 2.33 70.34 -30.44
N SER A 16 1.97 71.61 -30.26
CA SER A 16 2.09 72.33 -28.99
C SER A 16 0.88 72.14 -28.08
N ALA A 17 -0.31 71.89 -28.65
CA ALA A 17 -1.52 71.58 -27.88
C ALA A 17 -1.49 70.15 -27.30
N SER A 18 -0.97 69.18 -28.06
CA SER A 18 -0.78 67.79 -27.61
C SER A 18 0.41 67.63 -26.64
N GLY A 19 1.41 68.51 -26.73
CA GLY A 19 2.49 68.62 -25.74
C GLY A 19 2.01 69.20 -24.40
N LEU A 20 1.19 70.26 -24.42
CA LEU A 20 0.62 70.83 -23.20
C LEU A 20 -0.39 69.91 -22.53
N SER A 21 -1.27 69.20 -23.27
CA SER A 21 -2.21 68.26 -22.67
C SER A 21 -1.52 67.07 -22.01
N ASN A 22 -0.39 66.62 -22.56
CA ASN A 22 0.42 65.56 -21.94
C ASN A 22 1.27 66.07 -20.78
N ALA A 23 1.73 67.32 -20.80
CA ALA A 23 2.45 67.93 -19.69
C ALA A 23 1.52 68.26 -18.51
N THR A 24 0.32 68.78 -18.76
CA THR A 24 -0.67 69.01 -17.70
C THR A 24 -1.16 67.70 -17.13
N ASN A 25 -1.51 66.69 -17.95
CA ASN A 25 -1.90 65.38 -17.42
C ASN A 25 -0.78 64.70 -16.63
N ARG A 26 0.49 64.89 -16.98
CA ARG A 26 1.62 64.38 -16.19
C ARG A 26 1.80 65.13 -14.87
N VAL A 27 1.74 66.46 -14.88
CA VAL A 27 1.83 67.27 -13.65
C VAL A 27 0.64 66.99 -12.72
N PHE A 28 -0.56 66.77 -13.26
CA PHE A 28 -1.73 66.37 -12.47
C PHE A 28 -1.64 64.93 -11.95
N SER A 29 -1.01 64.00 -12.69
CA SER A 29 -0.74 62.64 -12.19
C SER A 29 0.38 62.60 -11.14
N ASP A 30 1.39 63.47 -11.26
CA ASP A 30 2.53 63.56 -10.35
C ASP A 30 2.17 64.30 -9.05
N LEU A 31 1.17 65.20 -9.11
CA LEU A 31 0.61 65.90 -7.93
C LEU A 31 -0.60 65.18 -7.31
N GLY A 32 -1.10 64.09 -7.91
CA GLY A 32 -2.14 63.24 -7.31
C GLY A 32 -3.55 63.87 -7.16
N VAL A 33 -3.85 64.98 -7.84
CA VAL A 33 -5.14 65.73 -7.70
C VAL A 33 -6.06 65.57 -8.93
N GLY A 34 -6.02 64.40 -9.59
CA GLY A 34 -6.90 64.08 -10.73
C GLY A 34 -7.94 63.02 -10.38
N SER A 35 -9.23 63.37 -10.55
CA SER A 35 -10.38 62.49 -10.34
C SER A 35 -10.33 61.25 -11.23
N GLY A 36 -10.25 60.05 -10.64
CA GLY A 36 -10.53 58.80 -11.36
C GLY A 36 -9.85 57.55 -10.80
N GLN A 37 -8.69 57.70 -10.16
CA GLN A 37 -8.09 56.63 -9.35
C GLN A 37 -7.39 57.30 -8.17
N LYS A 38 -8.07 57.38 -7.03
CA LYS A 38 -7.41 57.59 -5.74
C LYS A 38 -6.29 56.55 -5.70
N ALA A 39 -5.02 56.97 -5.74
CA ALA A 39 -3.96 56.09 -5.27
C ALA A 39 -4.41 55.70 -3.86
N ALA A 40 -4.84 54.45 -3.69
CA ALA A 40 -5.40 54.00 -2.42
C ALA A 40 -4.25 54.09 -1.43
N TYR A 41 -4.17 55.22 -0.71
CA TYR A 41 -3.20 55.42 0.34
C TYR A 41 -3.30 54.19 1.24
N TRP A 42 -2.17 53.67 1.71
CA TRP A 42 -2.15 52.45 2.52
C TRP A 42 -3.12 52.51 3.71
N ILE A 43 -3.44 53.73 4.18
CA ILE A 43 -4.45 54.05 5.20
C ILE A 43 -5.89 53.71 4.75
N ASP A 44 -6.23 53.96 3.48
CA ASP A 44 -7.55 53.68 2.87
C ASP A 44 -7.76 52.17 2.62
N GLN A 45 -6.69 51.35 2.76
CA GLN A 45 -6.72 49.89 2.63
C GLN A 45 -6.81 49.18 4.00
N LEU A 46 -6.76 49.93 5.11
CA LEU A 46 -6.81 49.37 6.45
C LEU A 46 -8.19 48.78 6.74
N ARG A 47 -8.20 47.50 7.10
CA ARG A 47 -9.42 46.83 7.57
C ARG A 47 -9.65 47.13 9.04
N PRO A 48 -10.92 47.23 9.50
CA PRO A 48 -11.20 47.30 10.93
C PRO A 48 -10.65 46.05 11.61
N ALA A 49 -9.79 46.21 12.61
CA ALA A 49 -9.20 45.07 13.29
C ALA A 49 -10.27 44.36 14.12
N SER A 50 -10.31 43.04 14.04
CA SER A 50 -11.23 42.26 14.85
C SER A 50 -10.66 40.89 15.18
N PHE A 51 -10.95 40.40 16.38
CA PHE A 51 -10.64 39.04 16.78
C PHE A 51 -11.95 38.34 17.11
N ARG A 52 -12.25 37.25 16.39
CA ARG A 52 -13.51 36.50 16.54
C ARG A 52 -14.77 37.39 16.47
N GLY A 53 -14.71 38.45 15.66
CA GLY A 53 -15.80 39.41 15.47
C GLY A 53 -15.84 40.57 16.48
N VAL A 54 -14.99 40.60 17.51
CA VAL A 54 -14.87 41.75 18.42
C VAL A 54 -13.87 42.75 17.85
N GLY A 55 -14.32 43.96 17.56
CA GLY A 55 -13.50 45.03 16.98
C GLY A 55 -12.58 45.70 18.00
N PHE A 56 -11.37 46.06 17.58
CA PHE A 56 -10.42 46.83 18.37
C PHE A 56 -9.54 47.73 17.47
N GLY A 57 -8.89 48.75 18.05
CA GLY A 57 -7.89 49.56 17.36
C GLY A 57 -6.49 48.96 17.51
N VAL A 58 -5.63 49.08 16.49
CA VAL A 58 -4.22 48.64 16.56
C VAL A 58 -3.32 49.87 16.62
N LEU A 59 -2.44 49.93 17.59
CA LEU A 59 -1.45 51.00 17.77
C LEU A 59 -0.07 50.57 17.28
N GLU A 60 0.33 49.33 17.56
CA GLU A 60 1.60 48.75 17.13
C GLU A 60 1.41 47.29 16.71
N SER A 61 2.14 46.84 15.70
CA SER A 61 2.14 45.45 15.23
C SER A 61 3.57 44.98 14.98
N GLN A 62 3.95 43.88 15.63
CA GLN A 62 5.25 43.23 15.52
C GLN A 62 5.06 41.79 15.01
N MET A 63 5.86 41.38 14.02
CA MET A 63 5.85 40.03 13.47
C MET A 63 7.22 39.38 13.61
N ARG A 64 7.27 38.16 14.18
CA ARG A 64 8.47 37.32 14.21
C ARG A 64 8.29 36.15 13.26
N PHE A 65 9.20 36.02 12.29
CA PHE A 65 9.21 34.96 11.29
C PHE A 65 10.64 34.50 11.05
N GLY A 66 10.82 33.26 10.60
CA GLY A 66 12.13 32.68 10.34
C GLY A 66 12.06 31.19 10.06
N ARG A 67 13.21 30.51 10.14
CA ARG A 67 13.34 29.06 10.03
C ARG A 67 13.83 28.50 11.36
N LYS A 68 13.40 27.28 11.71
CA LYS A 68 13.95 26.54 12.83
C LYS A 68 15.26 25.93 12.38
N ILE A 69 16.30 26.16 13.17
CA ILE A 69 17.66 25.77 12.81
C ILE A 69 18.24 25.01 14.00
N SER A 70 18.79 23.82 13.76
CA SER A 70 19.58 23.07 14.74
C SER A 70 21.06 23.34 14.47
N ILE A 71 21.80 23.67 15.52
CA ILE A 71 23.21 23.99 15.44
C ILE A 71 24.00 22.85 16.09
N HIS A 72 24.76 22.13 15.28
CA HIS A 72 25.60 21.02 15.71
C HIS A 72 27.06 21.50 15.83
N GLN A 73 27.58 21.52 17.06
CA GLN A 73 28.97 21.88 17.36
C GLN A 73 29.73 20.63 17.80
N TYR A 74 30.91 20.43 17.23
CA TYR A 74 31.79 19.31 17.58
C TYR A 74 33.08 19.83 18.21
N PRO A 75 33.59 19.22 19.29
CA PRO A 75 34.88 19.57 19.85
C PRO A 75 36.00 19.53 18.80
N TYR A 76 36.92 20.50 18.84
CA TYR A 76 38.05 20.64 17.92
C TYR A 76 37.70 20.92 16.45
N ARG A 77 36.47 21.35 16.16
CA ARG A 77 36.07 21.80 14.83
C ARG A 77 35.66 23.28 14.88
N ASP A 78 36.41 24.12 14.19
CA ASP A 78 36.17 25.57 14.14
C ASP A 78 34.93 25.96 13.31
N THR A 79 34.40 25.02 12.52
CA THR A 79 33.23 25.23 11.66
C THR A 79 32.00 24.51 12.21
N VAL A 80 30.92 25.27 12.36
CA VAL A 80 29.64 24.81 12.88
C VAL A 80 28.80 24.19 11.78
N TRP A 81 28.15 23.06 12.05
CA TRP A 81 27.18 22.47 11.11
C TRP A 81 25.77 22.89 11.49
N VAL A 82 25.03 23.40 10.51
CA VAL A 82 23.70 23.98 10.70
C VAL A 82 22.70 23.16 9.90
N GLU A 83 21.72 22.56 10.59
CA GLU A 83 20.64 21.79 10.00
C GLU A 83 19.34 22.59 10.03
N ASP A 84 18.66 22.65 8.90
CA ASP A 84 17.41 23.40 8.74
C ASP A 84 16.21 22.50 9.05
N LEU A 85 15.53 22.79 10.15
CA LEU A 85 14.35 22.05 10.64
C LEU A 85 13.03 22.62 10.09
N GLY A 86 13.09 23.48 9.08
CA GLY A 86 11.92 23.99 8.36
C GLY A 86 11.43 25.35 8.87
N ARG A 87 10.22 25.75 8.45
CA ARG A 87 9.65 27.07 8.75
C ARG A 87 9.33 27.20 10.24
N SER A 88 9.79 28.28 10.87
CA SER A 88 9.44 28.60 12.26
C SER A 88 8.00 29.09 12.34
N ALA A 89 7.35 28.85 13.49
CA ALA A 89 6.01 29.32 13.75
C ALA A 89 6.02 30.85 13.72
N ARG A 90 5.22 31.44 12.81
CA ARG A 90 5.12 32.89 12.71
C ARG A 90 4.31 33.40 13.92
N ARG A 91 4.92 34.30 14.69
CA ARG A 91 4.29 34.92 15.86
C ARG A 91 3.94 36.37 15.54
N TYR A 92 2.73 36.78 15.87
CA TYR A 92 2.24 38.14 15.76
C TYR A 92 2.02 38.69 17.16
N SER A 93 2.67 39.80 17.50
CA SER A 93 2.45 40.53 18.75
C SER A 93 1.92 41.91 18.40
N PHE A 94 0.86 42.38 19.06
CA PHE A 94 0.32 43.71 18.79
C PHE A 94 -0.24 44.34 20.06
N SER A 95 -0.12 45.67 20.07
CA SER A 95 -0.67 46.54 21.10
C SER A 95 -1.84 47.28 20.49
N GLY A 96 -3.03 47.07 21.03
CA GLY A 96 -4.27 47.68 20.59
C GLY A 96 -4.96 48.47 21.67
N PHE A 97 -6.08 49.10 21.32
CA PHE A 97 -6.91 49.81 22.27
C PHE A 97 -8.40 49.66 21.99
N LEU A 98 -9.20 49.76 23.06
CA LEU A 98 -10.65 49.94 23.00
C LEU A 98 -10.98 51.36 23.46
N VAL A 99 -11.68 52.14 22.64
CA VAL A 99 -12.07 53.52 22.94
C VAL A 99 -13.55 53.70 22.64
N GLY A 100 -14.28 54.38 23.53
CA GLY A 100 -15.70 54.69 23.33
C GLY A 100 -16.50 54.67 24.63
N ALA A 101 -17.80 54.97 24.54
CA ALA A 101 -18.73 54.85 25.67
C ALA A 101 -18.99 53.39 26.07
N ASP A 102 -18.91 52.46 25.11
CA ASP A 102 -19.17 51.03 25.28
C ASP A 102 -17.89 50.21 25.55
N CYS A 103 -16.78 50.87 25.90
CA CYS A 103 -15.48 50.23 26.04
C CYS A 103 -15.45 49.12 27.12
N ILE A 104 -16.25 49.27 28.18
CA ILE A 104 -16.40 48.26 29.25
C ILE A 104 -17.10 46.99 28.70
N ALA A 105 -18.20 47.15 27.96
CA ALA A 105 -18.93 46.03 27.38
C ALA A 105 -18.13 45.34 26.25
N GLN A 106 -17.35 46.10 25.49
CA GLN A 106 -16.42 45.55 24.49
C GLN A 106 -15.29 44.75 25.14
N ARG A 107 -14.74 45.22 26.27
CA ARG A 107 -13.72 44.50 27.06
C ARG A 107 -14.25 43.14 27.52
N GLU A 108 -15.46 43.07 28.08
CA GLU A 108 -16.06 41.81 28.53
C GLU A 108 -16.31 40.81 27.39
N LYS A 109 -16.76 41.32 26.22
CA LYS A 109 -16.91 40.48 25.01
C LYS A 109 -15.57 39.94 24.52
N LEU A 110 -14.52 40.75 24.56
CA LEU A 110 -13.17 40.36 24.16
C LEU A 110 -12.57 39.34 25.14
N LEU A 111 -12.77 39.54 26.46
CA LEU A 111 -12.36 38.60 27.49
C LEU A 111 -13.01 37.23 27.27
N LYS A 112 -14.33 37.21 27.09
CA LYS A 112 -15.08 35.97 26.79
C LYS A 112 -14.60 35.30 25.51
N ALA A 113 -14.28 36.08 24.47
CA ALA A 113 -13.75 35.55 23.21
C ALA A 113 -12.32 34.98 23.34
N CYS A 114 -11.54 35.41 24.33
CA CYS A 114 -10.20 34.87 24.61
C CYS A 114 -10.23 33.63 25.52
N GLU A 115 -11.16 33.57 26.50
CA GLU A 115 -11.24 32.50 27.50
C GLU A 115 -12.11 31.29 27.08
N GLU A 116 -12.85 31.37 25.97
CA GLU A 116 -13.73 30.29 25.53
C GLU A 116 -12.94 29.04 25.09
N ALA A 117 -13.09 27.94 25.84
CA ALA A 117 -12.31 26.69 25.67
C ALA A 117 -12.46 26.00 24.31
N ALA A 118 -13.55 26.24 23.56
CA ALA A 118 -13.73 25.75 22.19
C ALA A 118 -12.77 26.42 21.18
N ALA A 119 -11.98 27.41 21.61
CA ALA A 119 -11.13 28.26 20.78
C ALA A 119 -9.63 27.94 20.81
N ILE A 120 -9.23 26.79 21.39
CA ILE A 120 -7.85 26.28 21.22
C ILE A 120 -7.57 25.98 19.73
N GLU A 121 -8.62 25.81 18.93
CA GLU A 121 -8.56 25.61 17.48
C GLU A 121 -8.96 26.88 16.71
N GLY A 122 -7.97 27.72 16.39
CA GLY A 122 -8.01 28.64 15.25
C GLY A 122 -9.05 29.75 15.26
N GLY A 123 -8.78 30.82 16.01
CA GLY A 123 -9.55 32.07 15.93
C GLY A 123 -9.25 32.86 14.65
N GLU A 124 -10.29 33.43 14.04
CA GLU A 124 -10.11 34.38 12.93
C GLU A 124 -9.67 35.74 13.48
N LEU A 125 -8.48 36.17 13.08
CA LEU A 125 -7.97 37.51 13.28
C LEU A 125 -8.06 38.28 11.97
N VAL A 126 -8.71 39.44 12.00
CA VAL A 126 -8.61 40.46 10.96
C VAL A 126 -7.63 41.52 11.46
N HIS A 127 -6.46 41.60 10.84
CA HIS A 127 -5.50 42.68 11.08
C HIS A 127 -5.64 43.76 10.00
N PRO A 128 -5.47 45.06 10.32
CA PRO A 128 -5.63 46.15 9.36
C PRO A 128 -4.78 46.01 8.09
N THR A 129 -3.53 45.56 8.23
CA THR A 129 -2.59 45.38 7.10
C THR A 129 -2.39 43.93 6.66
N LEU A 130 -2.62 42.94 7.54
CA LEU A 130 -2.33 41.53 7.23
C LEU A 130 -3.57 40.77 6.74
N GLY A 131 -4.75 41.39 6.82
CA GLY A 131 -6.00 40.77 6.40
C GLY A 131 -6.46 39.68 7.36
N ARG A 132 -7.13 38.65 6.82
CA ARG A 132 -7.73 37.54 7.56
C ARG A 132 -6.71 36.43 7.77
N ILE A 133 -6.39 36.11 9.02
CA ILE A 133 -5.44 35.06 9.39
C ILE A 133 -6.08 34.16 10.45
N LYS A 134 -5.88 32.84 10.34
CA LYS A 134 -6.20 31.90 11.40
C LYS A 134 -5.06 31.84 12.41
N VAL A 135 -5.35 32.22 13.64
CA VAL A 135 -4.35 32.31 14.71
C VAL A 135 -4.83 31.60 15.97
N SER A 136 -3.87 31.15 16.77
CA SER A 136 -4.10 30.73 18.15
C SER A 136 -3.47 31.74 19.10
N LEU A 137 -4.11 32.00 20.25
CA LEU A 137 -3.50 32.71 21.37
C LEU A 137 -2.28 31.92 21.85
N ALA A 138 -1.14 32.61 22.00
CA ALA A 138 0.15 32.01 22.34
C ALA A 138 0.53 32.24 23.81
N GLU A 139 0.17 33.40 24.35
CA GLU A 139 0.48 33.87 25.70
C GLU A 139 -0.77 34.56 26.28
N GLU A 140 -0.71 34.93 27.56
CA GLU A 140 -1.78 35.65 28.26
C GLU A 140 -2.03 37.03 27.60
N VAL A 141 -3.31 37.41 27.50
CA VAL A 141 -3.72 38.72 26.98
C VAL A 141 -3.63 39.74 28.11
N THR A 142 -2.91 40.83 27.90
CA THR A 142 -2.81 41.91 28.90
C THR A 142 -3.84 42.99 28.61
N CYS A 143 -4.55 43.46 29.64
CA CYS A 143 -5.47 44.59 29.56
C CYS A 143 -5.05 45.63 30.61
N THR A 144 -4.57 46.78 30.15
CA THR A 144 -4.14 47.88 31.03
C THR A 144 -5.19 48.97 31.04
N GLU A 145 -5.72 49.26 32.23
CA GLU A 145 -6.60 50.40 32.47
C GLU A 145 -5.79 51.51 33.13
N ARG A 146 -5.80 52.71 32.54
CA ARG A 146 -5.13 53.88 33.10
C ARG A 146 -6.15 54.94 33.48
N TRP A 147 -6.12 55.36 34.74
CA TRP A 147 -7.08 56.30 35.32
C TRP A 147 -6.99 57.72 34.70
N ASP A 148 -5.82 58.11 34.21
CA ASP A 148 -5.54 59.41 33.60
C ASP A 148 -6.03 59.53 32.14
N ARG A 149 -6.27 58.40 31.47
CA ARG A 149 -6.63 58.34 30.04
C ARG A 149 -8.12 58.08 29.76
N GLY A 150 -8.93 57.98 30.83
CA GLY A 150 -10.39 57.83 30.86
C GLY A 150 -11.12 57.45 29.56
N ARG A 151 -11.81 56.29 29.56
CA ARG A 151 -12.54 55.69 28.42
C ARG A 151 -11.64 55.03 27.36
N MET A 152 -10.46 54.57 27.77
CA MET A 152 -9.53 53.81 26.93
C MET A 152 -8.98 52.60 27.71
N PHE A 153 -8.96 51.43 27.06
CA PHE A 153 -8.25 50.24 27.54
C PHE A 153 -7.16 49.87 26.54
N GLU A 154 -5.93 49.68 27.00
CA GLU A 154 -4.82 49.17 26.18
C GLU A 154 -4.78 47.65 26.28
N ILE A 155 -4.68 46.95 25.14
CA ILE A 155 -4.70 45.49 25.08
C ILE A 155 -3.46 44.98 24.36
N GLY A 156 -2.72 44.07 24.99
CA GLY A 156 -1.60 43.35 24.39
C GLY A 156 -1.98 41.93 24.01
N PHE A 157 -1.72 41.55 22.76
CA PHE A 157 -2.02 40.22 22.24
C PHE A 157 -0.78 39.56 21.63
N SER A 158 -0.65 38.26 21.87
CA SER A 158 0.39 37.40 21.29
C SER A 158 -0.27 36.21 20.61
N PHE A 159 -0.17 36.14 19.28
CA PHE A 159 -0.75 35.11 18.44
C PHE A 159 0.31 34.29 17.70
N ILE A 160 0.00 33.02 17.42
CA ILE A 160 0.76 32.14 16.55
C ILE A 160 -0.11 31.71 15.36
N GLU A 161 0.46 31.70 14.14
CA GLU A 161 -0.20 31.17 12.94
C GLU A 161 -0.51 29.68 13.10
N GLN A 162 -1.77 29.31 12.93
CA GLN A 162 -2.18 27.90 13.02
C GLN A 162 -2.14 27.25 11.63
N GLY A 163 -1.34 26.19 11.49
CA GLY A 163 -1.33 25.33 10.30
C GLY A 163 -2.41 24.25 10.36
N GLU A 164 -2.75 23.66 9.21
CA GLU A 164 -3.62 22.49 9.14
C GLU A 164 -2.95 21.29 9.84
N ARG A 165 -3.68 20.59 10.71
CA ARG A 165 -3.22 19.32 11.29
C ARG A 165 -3.19 18.25 10.19
N LYS A 166 -2.02 18.01 9.61
CA LYS A 166 -1.78 16.80 8.80
C LYS A 166 -1.39 15.66 9.74
N PHE A 167 -2.32 14.74 9.97
CA PHE A 167 -1.99 13.46 10.62
C PHE A 167 -1.24 12.58 9.62
N PRO A 168 -0.28 11.74 10.06
CA PRO A 168 0.22 10.66 9.23
C PRO A 168 -0.95 9.71 8.92
N SER A 169 -1.28 9.53 7.63
CA SER A 169 -2.20 8.46 7.22
C SER A 169 -1.46 7.13 7.31
N SER A 170 -2.05 6.14 7.99
CA SER A 170 -1.55 4.78 7.95
C SER A 170 -1.80 4.21 6.56
N ASP A 171 -0.75 4.09 5.74
CA ASP A 171 -0.84 3.33 4.51
C ASP A 171 -1.12 1.86 4.85
N LEU A 172 -2.06 1.25 4.12
CA LEU A 172 -2.38 -0.17 4.31
C LEU A 172 -1.16 -1.00 3.93
N SER A 173 -0.77 -1.96 4.78
CA SER A 173 0.26 -2.94 4.45
C SER A 173 -0.16 -3.74 3.21
N THR A 174 0.67 -3.73 2.15
CA THR A 174 0.39 -4.45 0.90
C THR A 174 0.21 -5.95 1.14
N LYS A 175 0.91 -6.51 2.13
CA LYS A 175 0.79 -7.90 2.55
C LYS A 175 -0.57 -8.21 3.17
N ASP A 176 -1.09 -7.31 4.01
CA ASP A 176 -2.40 -7.47 4.63
C ASP A 176 -3.53 -7.32 3.60
N ALA A 177 -3.32 -6.47 2.58
CA ALA A 177 -4.23 -6.37 1.43
C ALA A 177 -4.30 -7.69 0.64
N VAL A 178 -3.18 -8.38 0.44
CA VAL A 178 -3.18 -9.73 -0.17
C VAL A 178 -3.91 -10.74 0.70
N GLY A 179 -3.70 -10.71 2.01
CA GLY A 179 -4.43 -11.56 2.97
C GLY A 179 -5.95 -11.38 2.89
N ALA A 180 -6.41 -10.13 2.96
CA ALA A 180 -7.83 -9.79 2.87
C ALA A 180 -8.45 -10.20 1.52
N ALA A 181 -7.72 -9.99 0.41
CA ALA A 181 -8.19 -10.41 -0.90
C ALA A 181 -8.25 -11.95 -1.04
N ALA A 182 -7.34 -12.68 -0.38
CA ALA A 182 -7.33 -14.14 -0.37
C ALA A 182 -8.52 -14.70 0.43
N ASP A 183 -8.86 -14.09 1.56
CA ASP A 183 -10.03 -14.46 2.36
C ASP A 183 -11.34 -14.20 1.61
N ALA A 184 -11.43 -13.07 0.90
CA ALA A 184 -12.56 -12.76 0.02
C ALA A 184 -12.69 -13.80 -1.12
N ALA A 185 -11.59 -14.17 -1.77
CA ALA A 185 -11.58 -15.19 -2.81
C ALA A 185 -11.99 -16.58 -2.28
N LYS A 186 -11.58 -16.93 -1.05
CA LYS A 186 -11.99 -18.17 -0.36
C LYS A 186 -13.49 -18.20 -0.05
N SER A 187 -14.05 -17.07 0.37
CA SER A 187 -15.49 -16.95 0.61
C SER A 187 -16.28 -17.10 -0.69
N ALA A 188 -15.84 -16.43 -1.76
CA ALA A 188 -16.48 -16.49 -3.08
C ALA A 188 -16.39 -17.90 -3.71
N SER A 189 -15.25 -18.59 -3.59
CA SER A 189 -15.11 -19.97 -4.06
C SER A 189 -16.00 -20.94 -3.29
N THR A 190 -16.12 -20.76 -1.97
CA THR A 190 -17.05 -21.53 -1.14
C THR A 190 -18.48 -21.29 -1.59
N LYS A 191 -18.89 -20.04 -1.80
CA LYS A 191 -20.24 -19.70 -2.27
C LYS A 191 -20.54 -20.28 -3.66
N SER A 192 -19.58 -20.23 -4.58
CA SER A 192 -19.76 -20.78 -5.94
C SER A 192 -19.89 -22.31 -5.90
N PHE A 193 -19.12 -22.99 -5.03
CA PHE A 193 -19.31 -24.40 -4.76
C PHE A 193 -20.69 -24.69 -4.16
N LEU A 194 -21.15 -23.90 -3.18
CA LEU A 194 -22.48 -24.07 -2.60
C LEU A 194 -23.58 -23.98 -3.66
N GLN A 195 -23.52 -22.98 -4.53
CA GLN A 195 -24.49 -22.80 -5.62
C GLN A 195 -24.45 -23.96 -6.62
N GLY A 196 -23.27 -24.40 -7.04
CA GLY A 196 -23.13 -25.52 -7.98
C GLY A 196 -23.50 -26.88 -7.38
N ALA A 197 -23.20 -27.10 -6.09
CA ALA A 197 -23.39 -28.41 -5.46
C ALA A 197 -24.79 -28.59 -4.83
N ALA A 198 -25.54 -27.52 -4.53
CA ALA A 198 -26.80 -27.59 -3.78
C ALA A 198 -27.82 -28.56 -4.38
N GLU A 199 -28.10 -28.46 -5.67
CA GLU A 199 -29.06 -29.35 -6.32
C GLU A 199 -28.54 -30.77 -6.50
N SER A 200 -27.25 -30.90 -6.78
CA SER A 200 -26.62 -32.21 -6.95
C SER A 200 -26.70 -33.05 -5.67
N ILE A 201 -26.56 -32.44 -4.49
CA ILE A 201 -26.62 -33.15 -3.21
C ILE A 201 -28.05 -33.56 -2.85
N LYS A 202 -29.06 -32.77 -3.25
CA LYS A 202 -30.47 -33.14 -3.12
C LYS A 202 -30.83 -34.37 -3.96
N SER A 203 -30.17 -34.54 -5.11
CA SER A 203 -30.44 -35.66 -6.03
C SER A 203 -30.07 -37.03 -5.46
N GLY A 204 -29.22 -37.12 -4.43
CA GLY A 204 -28.95 -38.36 -3.70
C GLY A 204 -27.51 -38.57 -3.25
N VAL A 205 -27.26 -39.69 -2.59
CA VAL A 205 -25.96 -40.04 -2.00
C VAL A 205 -24.87 -40.28 -3.05
N ALA A 206 -25.23 -40.67 -4.28
CA ALA A 206 -24.28 -40.96 -5.35
C ALA A 206 -23.43 -39.74 -5.78
N THR A 207 -24.01 -38.53 -5.76
CA THR A 207 -23.29 -37.29 -6.09
C THR A 207 -22.30 -36.90 -4.98
N ALA A 208 -22.70 -37.05 -3.72
CA ALA A 208 -21.82 -36.85 -2.57
C ALA A 208 -20.66 -37.86 -2.53
N LEU A 209 -20.92 -39.12 -2.94
CA LEU A 209 -19.87 -40.13 -3.13
C LEU A 209 -18.89 -39.74 -4.23
N ARG A 210 -19.36 -39.18 -5.34
CA ARG A 210 -18.48 -38.68 -6.42
C ARG A 210 -17.57 -37.56 -5.90
N ALA A 211 -18.11 -36.56 -5.22
CA ALA A 211 -17.33 -35.49 -4.57
C ALA A 211 -16.27 -36.06 -3.61
N THR A 212 -16.69 -36.99 -2.74
CA THR A 212 -15.81 -37.63 -1.76
C THR A 212 -14.68 -38.40 -2.44
N SER A 213 -14.96 -39.15 -3.52
CA SER A 213 -13.92 -39.91 -4.25
C SER A 213 -12.86 -39.00 -4.89
N LEU A 214 -13.27 -37.87 -5.48
CA LEU A 214 -12.35 -36.88 -6.06
C LEU A 214 -11.43 -36.30 -4.99
N VAL A 215 -12.02 -35.94 -3.85
CA VAL A 215 -11.29 -35.36 -2.73
C VAL A 215 -10.38 -36.37 -2.05
N GLN A 216 -10.78 -37.64 -1.93
CA GLN A 216 -9.90 -38.70 -1.43
C GLN A 216 -8.67 -38.90 -2.32
N GLY A 217 -8.85 -38.95 -3.64
CA GLY A 217 -7.73 -39.04 -4.59
C GLY A 217 -6.79 -37.83 -4.50
N TRP A 218 -7.36 -36.63 -4.40
CA TRP A 218 -6.61 -35.39 -4.25
C TRP A 218 -5.85 -35.32 -2.91
N ALA A 219 -6.48 -35.71 -1.81
CA ALA A 219 -5.86 -35.78 -0.49
C ALA A 219 -4.73 -36.82 -0.43
N ALA A 220 -4.89 -37.98 -1.06
CA ALA A 220 -3.83 -38.97 -1.19
C ALA A 220 -2.65 -38.43 -2.02
N LYS A 221 -2.93 -37.66 -3.10
CA LYS A 221 -1.88 -36.99 -3.88
C LYS A 221 -1.12 -35.97 -3.03
N ALA A 222 -1.82 -35.15 -2.24
CA ALA A 222 -1.22 -34.19 -1.31
C ALA A 222 -0.27 -34.87 -0.30
N GLN A 223 -0.70 -35.99 0.30
CA GLN A 223 0.15 -36.80 1.18
C GLN A 223 1.38 -37.34 0.45
N GLY A 224 1.21 -37.89 -0.76
CA GLY A 224 2.32 -38.39 -1.58
C GLY A 224 3.36 -37.32 -1.89
N LEU A 225 2.91 -36.12 -2.27
CA LEU A 225 3.77 -34.97 -2.57
C LEU A 225 4.57 -34.52 -1.34
N VAL A 226 3.95 -34.48 -0.16
CA VAL A 226 4.64 -34.08 1.09
C VAL A 226 5.56 -35.17 1.59
N ASN A 227 5.21 -36.44 1.43
CA ASN A 227 6.12 -37.55 1.73
C ASN A 227 7.36 -37.47 0.85
N ASP A 228 7.20 -37.21 -0.45
CA ASP A 228 8.32 -37.02 -1.37
C ASP A 228 9.18 -35.82 -0.96
N ALA A 229 8.58 -34.65 -0.76
CA ALA A 229 9.29 -33.44 -0.35
C ALA A 229 10.00 -33.55 1.01
N THR A 230 9.46 -34.35 1.94
CA THR A 230 10.03 -34.55 3.29
C THR A 230 10.92 -35.78 3.39
N ASN A 231 11.20 -36.46 2.27
CA ASN A 231 12.17 -37.54 2.25
C ASN A 231 13.57 -37.00 2.53
N LEU A 232 14.37 -37.80 3.25
CA LEU A 232 15.74 -37.46 3.68
C LEU A 232 16.61 -36.93 2.53
N HIS A 233 16.35 -37.36 1.29
CA HIS A 233 17.06 -36.94 0.08
C HIS A 233 17.00 -35.41 -0.17
N HIS A 234 15.84 -34.76 -0.02
CA HIS A 234 15.71 -33.31 -0.18
C HIS A 234 16.28 -32.55 1.03
N TYR A 235 16.25 -33.14 2.23
CA TYR A 235 16.90 -32.59 3.40
C TYR A 235 18.44 -32.69 3.34
N VAL A 236 18.99 -33.71 2.68
CA VAL A 236 20.43 -33.84 2.40
C VAL A 236 20.90 -32.83 1.36
N GLN A 237 20.03 -32.43 0.44
CA GLN A 237 20.31 -31.29 -0.46
C GLN A 237 20.33 -29.95 0.30
N SER A 238 19.65 -29.86 1.45
CA SER A 238 19.67 -28.68 2.35
C SER A 238 20.75 -28.74 3.44
N LEU A 239 21.51 -29.84 3.53
CA LEU A 239 22.60 -30.00 4.49
C LEU A 239 23.77 -29.06 4.12
N ARG A 240 24.28 -28.34 5.13
CA ARG A 240 25.34 -27.35 4.96
C ARG A 240 26.66 -27.98 4.50
N GLY A 241 27.34 -27.34 3.56
CA GLY A 241 28.69 -27.72 3.09
C GLY A 241 28.76 -27.91 1.57
N ASP A 242 29.89 -28.43 1.09
CA ASP A 242 30.19 -28.66 -0.34
C ASP A 242 29.38 -29.81 -0.98
N PHE A 243 28.31 -30.27 -0.33
CA PHE A 243 27.49 -31.40 -0.79
C PHE A 243 26.53 -31.03 -1.94
N GLY A 244 26.21 -29.74 -2.10
CA GLY A 244 25.32 -29.26 -3.17
C GLY A 244 25.87 -29.50 -4.59
N ARG A 245 27.20 -29.56 -4.75
CA ARG A 245 27.86 -29.73 -6.05
C ARG A 245 27.71 -31.15 -6.65
N LEU A 246 27.29 -32.13 -5.85
CA LEU A 246 27.07 -33.52 -6.29
C LEU A 246 25.60 -33.82 -6.62
N PHE A 247 24.65 -32.95 -6.23
CA PHE A 247 23.20 -33.25 -6.30
C PHE A 247 22.32 -32.19 -6.96
N GLY A 248 22.91 -31.19 -7.64
CA GLY A 248 22.26 -30.53 -8.77
C GLY A 248 21.24 -29.42 -8.50
N HIS A 249 21.29 -28.74 -7.35
CA HIS A 249 20.61 -27.44 -7.21
C HIS A 249 21.29 -26.53 -6.18
N GLY A 250 21.59 -25.30 -6.59
CA GLY A 250 22.15 -24.25 -5.73
C GLY A 250 21.08 -23.62 -4.85
N THR A 251 21.02 -24.03 -3.58
CA THR A 251 20.21 -23.37 -2.56
C THR A 251 21.11 -22.49 -1.68
N VAL A 252 20.60 -21.33 -1.30
CA VAL A 252 21.25 -20.27 -0.51
C VAL A 252 21.97 -20.85 0.73
N ARG A 253 23.28 -20.58 0.83
CA ARG A 253 24.11 -20.89 2.01
C ARG A 253 23.65 -20.02 3.18
N SER A 254 22.94 -20.58 4.14
CA SER A 254 22.70 -19.90 5.44
C SER A 254 23.93 -20.06 6.35
N SER A 255 24.19 -19.09 7.22
CA SER A 255 25.39 -18.95 8.06
C SER A 255 25.25 -19.35 9.55
N GLY A 256 24.15 -20.00 9.96
CA GLY A 256 23.96 -20.55 11.32
C GLY A 256 24.63 -21.92 11.62
N ALA A 257 24.33 -22.52 12.79
CA ALA A 257 24.80 -23.84 13.19
C ALA A 257 24.12 -25.00 12.42
N ALA A 258 24.83 -26.13 12.22
CA ALA A 258 24.29 -27.32 11.56
C ALA A 258 23.16 -27.96 12.40
N THR A 259 21.96 -28.13 11.84
CA THR A 259 20.91 -28.92 12.48
C THR A 259 21.25 -30.40 12.38
N PRO A 260 21.25 -31.17 13.48
CA PRO A 260 21.52 -32.60 13.43
C PRO A 260 20.46 -33.30 12.58
N VAL A 261 20.84 -34.35 11.84
CA VAL A 261 19.95 -35.14 10.97
C VAL A 261 18.70 -35.62 11.72
N GLN A 262 18.85 -35.90 13.02
CA GLN A 262 17.77 -36.31 13.91
C GLN A 262 16.71 -35.22 14.12
N ALA A 263 17.10 -33.94 14.14
CA ALA A 263 16.16 -32.82 14.17
C ALA A 263 15.44 -32.63 12.83
N MET A 264 16.11 -32.88 11.70
CA MET A 264 15.49 -32.81 10.37
C MET A 264 14.47 -33.93 10.16
N LEU A 265 14.78 -35.15 10.61
CA LEU A 265 13.83 -36.27 10.64
C LEU A 265 12.60 -35.98 11.51
N ALA A 266 12.80 -35.36 12.69
CA ALA A 266 11.71 -34.96 13.56
C ALA A 266 10.83 -33.86 12.91
N GLN A 267 11.44 -32.86 12.27
CA GLN A 267 10.71 -31.83 11.52
C GLN A 267 9.91 -32.41 10.36
N GLY A 268 10.49 -33.32 9.57
CA GLY A 268 9.81 -34.05 8.51
C GLY A 268 8.64 -34.91 9.02
N ALA A 269 8.77 -35.52 10.20
CA ALA A 269 7.67 -36.27 10.82
C ALA A 269 6.52 -35.34 11.24
N VAL A 270 6.81 -34.19 11.87
CA VAL A 270 5.80 -33.19 12.24
C VAL A 270 5.10 -32.63 11.00
N ALA A 271 5.87 -32.35 9.95
CA ALA A 271 5.40 -31.93 8.64
C ALA A 271 4.36 -32.89 8.05
N ARG A 272 4.71 -34.18 7.95
CA ARG A 272 3.81 -35.24 7.46
C ARG A 272 2.56 -35.38 8.31
N THR A 273 2.69 -35.31 9.65
CA THR A 273 1.55 -35.40 10.56
C THR A 273 0.57 -34.24 10.37
N LYS A 274 1.04 -33.00 10.19
CA LYS A 274 0.16 -31.85 9.94
C LYS A 274 -0.67 -32.01 8.67
N VAL A 275 -0.03 -32.45 7.58
CA VAL A 275 -0.72 -32.68 6.30
C VAL A 275 -1.63 -33.91 6.38
N ALA A 276 -1.21 -34.96 7.09
CA ALA A 276 -2.06 -36.12 7.37
C ALA A 276 -3.34 -35.71 8.11
N VAL A 277 -3.24 -34.91 9.18
CA VAL A 277 -4.40 -34.39 9.91
C VAL A 277 -5.32 -33.58 8.99
N ALA A 278 -4.79 -32.63 8.23
CA ALA A 278 -5.58 -31.84 7.29
C ALA A 278 -6.27 -32.72 6.23
N SER A 279 -5.56 -33.71 5.68
CA SER A 279 -6.12 -34.66 4.69
C SER A 279 -7.21 -35.55 5.29
N THR A 280 -7.07 -35.98 6.54
CA THR A 280 -8.12 -36.74 7.23
C THR A 280 -9.35 -35.88 7.51
N ALA A 281 -9.17 -34.60 7.89
CA ALA A 281 -10.28 -33.67 8.11
C ALA A 281 -11.09 -33.46 6.81
N VAL A 282 -10.40 -33.28 5.69
CA VAL A 282 -11.02 -33.14 4.37
C VAL A 282 -11.85 -34.39 4.00
N VAL A 283 -11.29 -35.58 4.20
CA VAL A 283 -12.02 -36.85 3.93
C VAL A 283 -13.20 -37.02 4.88
N GLN A 284 -13.05 -36.68 6.17
CA GLN A 284 -14.13 -36.73 7.15
C GLN A 284 -15.28 -35.77 6.80
N SER A 285 -14.97 -34.56 6.33
CA SER A 285 -15.98 -33.62 5.85
C SER A 285 -16.70 -34.15 4.59
N GLY A 286 -16.03 -34.89 3.72
CA GLY A 286 -16.67 -35.60 2.60
C GLY A 286 -17.65 -36.67 3.06
N VAL A 287 -17.29 -37.46 4.07
CA VAL A 287 -18.21 -38.44 4.68
C VAL A 287 -19.39 -37.76 5.38
N ALA A 288 -19.18 -36.61 6.01
CA ALA A 288 -20.27 -35.81 6.59
C ALA A 288 -21.23 -35.30 5.49
N LEU A 289 -20.70 -34.83 4.36
CA LEU A 289 -21.46 -34.45 3.19
C LEU A 289 -22.30 -35.62 2.64
N GLN A 290 -21.73 -36.83 2.62
CA GLN A 290 -22.45 -38.04 2.22
C GLN A 290 -23.66 -38.34 3.12
N ARG A 291 -23.54 -38.13 4.44
CA ARG A 291 -24.66 -38.31 5.38
C ARG A 291 -25.73 -37.23 5.25
N ALA A 292 -25.34 -36.04 4.78
CA ALA A 292 -26.23 -34.92 4.55
C ALA A 292 -26.81 -34.88 3.12
N ALA A 293 -26.63 -35.95 2.32
CA ALA A 293 -27.13 -36.04 0.96
C ALA A 293 -28.50 -36.74 0.87
N GLY A 294 -29.32 -36.28 -0.07
CA GLY A 294 -30.64 -36.83 -0.37
C GLY A 294 -31.82 -35.90 -0.03
N PRO A 295 -33.02 -36.21 -0.54
CA PRO A 295 -34.17 -35.31 -0.51
C PRO A 295 -34.83 -35.16 0.86
N ALA A 296 -34.52 -36.05 1.82
CA ALA A 296 -35.09 -36.04 3.16
C ALA A 296 -34.29 -35.17 4.16
N VAL A 297 -33.14 -34.63 3.76
CA VAL A 297 -32.28 -33.80 4.62
C VAL A 297 -32.75 -32.35 4.57
N SER A 298 -32.76 -31.67 5.73
CA SER A 298 -33.12 -30.26 5.78
C SER A 298 -32.04 -29.37 5.13
N GLU A 299 -32.47 -28.38 4.34
CA GLU A 299 -31.61 -27.39 3.67
C GLU A 299 -30.49 -26.80 4.55
N PRO A 300 -30.72 -26.40 5.82
CA PRO A 300 -29.65 -25.84 6.66
C PRO A 300 -28.56 -26.86 6.99
N VAL A 301 -28.90 -28.15 7.14
CA VAL A 301 -27.93 -29.21 7.46
C VAL A 301 -27.08 -29.54 6.23
N ALA A 302 -27.70 -29.58 5.04
CA ALA A 302 -26.97 -29.76 3.78
C ALA A 302 -25.98 -28.60 3.56
N THR A 303 -26.45 -27.36 3.70
CA THR A 303 -25.62 -26.16 3.52
C THR A 303 -24.45 -26.12 4.51
N ALA A 304 -24.67 -26.41 5.79
CA ALA A 304 -23.60 -26.45 6.79
C ALA A 304 -22.55 -27.55 6.49
N SER A 305 -22.99 -28.71 6.00
CA SER A 305 -22.09 -29.82 5.61
C SER A 305 -21.26 -29.46 4.39
N MET A 306 -21.84 -28.73 3.43
CA MET A 306 -21.11 -28.25 2.25
C MET A 306 -20.11 -27.14 2.60
N THR A 307 -20.46 -26.22 3.50
CA THR A 307 -19.54 -25.16 3.97
C THR A 307 -18.34 -25.75 4.70
N SER A 308 -18.57 -26.68 5.64
CA SER A 308 -17.48 -27.35 6.36
C SER A 308 -16.60 -28.22 5.45
N PHE A 309 -17.18 -28.81 4.40
CA PHE A 309 -16.42 -29.46 3.33
C PHE A 309 -15.52 -28.47 2.59
N ALA A 310 -16.05 -27.33 2.17
CA ALA A 310 -15.26 -26.32 1.46
C ALA A 310 -14.15 -25.71 2.31
N GLU A 311 -14.43 -25.43 3.59
CA GLU A 311 -13.42 -24.95 4.54
C GLU A 311 -12.28 -25.95 4.73
N ALA A 312 -12.60 -27.24 4.83
CA ALA A 312 -11.60 -28.30 4.94
C ALA A 312 -10.75 -28.40 3.65
N VAL A 313 -11.36 -28.31 2.47
CA VAL A 313 -10.66 -28.28 1.18
C VAL A 313 -9.67 -27.12 1.11
N HIS A 314 -10.06 -25.92 1.58
CA HIS A 314 -9.15 -24.77 1.65
C HIS A 314 -8.04 -24.92 2.70
N ALA A 315 -8.26 -25.70 3.76
CA ALA A 315 -7.27 -25.90 4.81
C ALA A 315 -6.10 -26.81 4.40
N LEU A 316 -6.31 -27.78 3.49
CA LEU A 316 -5.26 -28.71 3.09
C LEU A 316 -4.08 -28.04 2.35
N PRO A 317 -4.29 -27.21 1.31
CA PRO A 317 -3.21 -26.48 0.64
C PRO A 317 -2.49 -25.52 1.59
N ALA A 318 -3.22 -24.86 2.50
CA ALA A 318 -2.62 -24.00 3.53
C ALA A 318 -1.73 -24.80 4.50
N ALA A 319 -2.14 -26.00 4.90
CA ALA A 319 -1.33 -26.89 5.72
C ALA A 319 -0.06 -27.37 5.00
N MET A 320 -0.14 -27.64 3.69
CA MET A 320 1.03 -27.98 2.87
C MET A 320 2.00 -26.79 2.73
N ALA A 321 1.46 -25.59 2.49
CA ALA A 321 2.25 -24.36 2.39
C ALA A 321 3.00 -24.06 3.70
N ALA A 322 2.36 -24.26 4.86
CA ALA A 322 2.95 -24.04 6.17
C ALA A 322 4.03 -25.06 6.57
N VAL A 323 4.15 -26.16 5.82
CA VAL A 323 5.03 -27.28 6.10
C VAL A 323 6.23 -27.32 5.14
N ALA A 324 6.13 -26.65 3.99
CA ALA A 324 7.19 -26.63 2.99
C ALA A 324 8.52 -26.09 3.58
N PRO A 325 9.67 -26.75 3.36
CA PRO A 325 10.96 -26.30 3.89
C PRO A 325 11.37 -24.93 3.36
N THR A 326 11.07 -24.65 2.10
CA THR A 326 11.21 -23.34 1.49
C THR A 326 9.89 -22.91 0.84
N PRO A 327 9.57 -21.61 0.80
CA PRO A 327 8.39 -21.10 0.10
C PRO A 327 8.37 -21.47 -1.39
N THR A 328 9.52 -21.55 -2.06
CA THR A 328 9.61 -21.96 -3.47
C THR A 328 9.20 -23.42 -3.66
N ASP A 329 9.63 -24.32 -2.77
CA ASP A 329 9.19 -25.72 -2.81
C ASP A 329 7.68 -25.83 -2.54
N GLY A 330 7.17 -25.02 -1.60
CA GLY A 330 5.74 -24.94 -1.33
C GLY A 330 4.93 -24.51 -2.56
N LEU A 331 5.40 -23.49 -3.31
CA LEU A 331 4.75 -23.07 -4.56
C LEU A 331 4.73 -24.18 -5.61
N ARG A 332 5.82 -24.96 -5.72
CA ARG A 332 5.90 -26.11 -6.63
C ARG A 332 4.96 -27.24 -6.22
N LEU A 333 4.91 -27.59 -4.94
CA LEU A 333 4.01 -28.61 -4.42
C LEU A 333 2.54 -28.24 -4.64
N LEU A 334 2.19 -26.97 -4.40
CA LEU A 334 0.84 -26.46 -4.65
C LEU A 334 0.48 -26.46 -6.15
N ALA A 335 1.42 -26.09 -7.03
CA ALA A 335 1.21 -26.15 -8.47
C ALA A 335 0.99 -27.60 -8.95
N GLN A 336 1.75 -28.56 -8.41
CA GLN A 336 1.58 -29.98 -8.72
C GLN A 336 0.24 -30.53 -8.20
N LEU A 337 -0.17 -30.13 -6.99
CA LEU A 337 -1.45 -30.53 -6.42
C LEU A 337 -2.63 -29.94 -7.20
N ARG A 338 -2.53 -28.67 -7.60
CA ARG A 338 -3.52 -28.01 -8.46
C ARG A 338 -3.70 -28.75 -9.78
N ARG A 339 -2.60 -29.08 -10.48
CA ARG A 339 -2.63 -29.82 -11.75
C ARG A 339 -3.22 -31.23 -11.61
N SER A 340 -3.19 -31.81 -10.41
CA SER A 340 -3.81 -33.11 -10.15
C SER A 340 -5.33 -33.04 -10.02
N ALA A 341 -5.89 -31.85 -9.73
CA ALA A 341 -7.33 -31.63 -9.81
C ALA A 341 -7.70 -31.49 -11.30
N THR A 342 -8.43 -32.47 -11.83
CA THR A 342 -8.82 -32.49 -13.24
C THR A 342 -9.69 -31.29 -13.60
N VAL A 343 -9.54 -30.80 -14.82
CA VAL A 343 -10.44 -29.81 -15.41
C VAL A 343 -11.44 -30.58 -16.25
N PRO A 344 -12.72 -30.72 -15.81
CA PRO A 344 -13.70 -31.37 -16.66
C PRO A 344 -13.91 -30.49 -17.89
N ALA A 345 -13.95 -31.11 -19.08
CA ALA A 345 -14.21 -30.39 -20.32
C ALA A 345 -15.55 -29.64 -20.21
N PRO A 346 -15.63 -28.39 -20.72
CA PRO A 346 -16.89 -27.65 -20.74
C PRO A 346 -17.91 -28.44 -21.56
N THR A 347 -18.92 -29.00 -20.88
CA THR A 347 -20.02 -29.68 -21.53
C THR A 347 -21.08 -28.61 -21.84
N ALA A 348 -21.37 -28.40 -23.12
CA ALA A 348 -22.33 -27.40 -23.56
C ALA A 348 -23.68 -27.58 -22.84
N GLY A 349 -24.19 -26.53 -22.19
CA GLY A 349 -25.45 -26.54 -21.47
C GLY A 349 -25.39 -26.85 -19.96
N ILE A 350 -24.20 -27.14 -19.40
CA ILE A 350 -24.00 -27.33 -17.95
C ILE A 350 -23.18 -26.15 -17.42
N VAL A 351 -23.84 -25.01 -17.28
CA VAL A 351 -23.29 -23.87 -16.52
C VAL A 351 -23.83 -24.00 -15.09
N PRO A 352 -23.02 -23.85 -14.03
CA PRO A 352 -23.51 -23.68 -12.66
C PRO A 352 -24.33 -22.38 -12.59
N GLN A 353 -25.58 -22.43 -13.03
CA GLN A 353 -26.49 -21.31 -12.94
C GLN A 353 -27.09 -21.29 -11.53
N PRO A 354 -27.30 -20.11 -10.93
CA PRO A 354 -27.97 -19.99 -9.63
C PRO A 354 -29.42 -20.50 -9.64
N TYR A 355 -29.98 -20.81 -10.82
CA TYR A 355 -31.29 -21.41 -10.99
C TYR A 355 -31.35 -22.15 -12.35
N PRO A 356 -31.18 -23.47 -12.42
CA PRO A 356 -31.51 -24.20 -13.64
C PRO A 356 -33.03 -24.18 -13.86
N ALA A 357 -33.44 -24.03 -15.12
CA ALA A 357 -34.86 -23.94 -15.50
C ALA A 357 -35.66 -25.23 -15.21
N ALA A 358 -34.96 -26.34 -14.92
CA ALA A 358 -35.53 -27.64 -14.55
C ALA A 358 -34.53 -28.41 -13.66
N ALA A 359 -35.04 -29.30 -12.81
CA ALA A 359 -34.20 -30.14 -11.96
C ALA A 359 -33.23 -30.97 -12.82
N PRO A 360 -31.92 -31.02 -12.49
CA PRO A 360 -30.93 -31.73 -13.28
C PRO A 360 -31.23 -33.23 -13.27
N THR A 361 -31.02 -33.87 -14.41
CA THR A 361 -31.03 -35.34 -14.50
C THR A 361 -29.91 -35.93 -13.63
N ALA A 362 -30.02 -37.19 -13.22
CA ALA A 362 -29.00 -37.84 -12.37
C ALA A 362 -27.58 -37.78 -12.96
N VAL A 363 -27.45 -37.86 -14.30
CA VAL A 363 -26.17 -37.73 -15.00
C VAL A 363 -25.63 -36.30 -14.90
N GLN A 364 -26.48 -35.28 -15.12
CA GLN A 364 -26.10 -33.87 -15.02
C GLN A 364 -25.72 -33.50 -13.57
N ALA A 365 -26.42 -34.05 -12.57
CA ALA A 365 -26.12 -33.83 -11.17
C ALA A 365 -24.72 -34.37 -10.79
N LEU A 366 -24.33 -35.53 -11.32
CA LEU A 366 -22.99 -36.10 -11.14
C LEU A 366 -21.89 -35.26 -11.81
N GLN A 367 -22.16 -34.70 -12.99
CA GLN A 367 -21.22 -33.83 -13.69
C GLN A 367 -21.08 -32.47 -12.98
N LEU A 368 -22.18 -31.89 -12.52
CA LEU A 368 -22.18 -30.60 -11.84
C LEU A 368 -21.42 -30.64 -10.52
N ILE A 369 -21.58 -31.71 -9.72
CA ILE A 369 -20.81 -31.87 -8.49
C ILE A 369 -19.31 -32.06 -8.78
N GLU A 370 -18.96 -32.79 -9.85
CA GLU A 370 -17.57 -32.98 -10.26
C GLU A 370 -16.91 -31.68 -10.71
N VAL A 371 -17.62 -30.87 -11.50
CA VAL A 371 -17.17 -29.54 -11.93
C VAL A 371 -17.02 -28.58 -10.74
N SER A 372 -18.00 -28.56 -9.84
CA SER A 372 -17.99 -27.68 -8.67
C SER A 372 -16.91 -28.08 -7.66
N THR A 373 -16.70 -29.38 -7.46
CA THR A 373 -15.66 -29.89 -6.56
C THR A 373 -14.27 -29.63 -7.15
N SER A 374 -14.06 -29.89 -8.45
CA SER A 374 -12.77 -29.63 -9.10
C SER A 374 -12.42 -28.14 -9.14
N SER A 375 -13.40 -27.25 -9.37
CA SER A 375 -13.18 -25.80 -9.31
C SER A 375 -12.72 -25.36 -7.93
N LEU A 376 -13.36 -25.88 -6.88
CA LEU A 376 -13.02 -25.60 -5.49
C LEU A 376 -11.60 -26.06 -5.15
N LEU A 377 -11.23 -27.29 -5.50
CA LEU A 377 -9.89 -27.84 -5.26
C LEU A 377 -8.79 -26.99 -5.93
N ARG A 378 -9.01 -26.61 -7.20
CA ARG A 378 -8.05 -25.80 -7.97
C ARG A 378 -7.89 -24.40 -7.40
N ARG A 379 -9.01 -23.72 -7.08
CA ARG A 379 -8.99 -22.39 -6.47
C ARG A 379 -8.37 -22.39 -5.08
N ALA A 380 -8.60 -23.43 -4.29
CA ALA A 380 -7.96 -23.58 -2.99
C ALA A 380 -6.43 -23.60 -3.10
N CYS A 381 -5.88 -24.32 -4.09
CA CYS A 381 -4.45 -24.28 -4.37
C CYS A 381 -3.97 -22.90 -4.84
N ALA A 382 -4.68 -22.27 -5.79
CA ALA A 382 -4.30 -20.97 -6.34
C ALA A 382 -4.27 -19.87 -5.26
N ILE A 383 -5.28 -19.83 -4.39
CA ILE A 383 -5.34 -18.89 -3.27
C ILE A 383 -4.18 -19.14 -2.29
N ALA A 384 -3.89 -20.41 -1.96
CA ALA A 384 -2.77 -20.75 -1.10
C ALA A 384 -1.40 -20.40 -1.71
N GLN A 385 -1.24 -20.49 -3.04
CA GLN A 385 -0.02 -20.05 -3.73
C GLN A 385 0.20 -18.55 -3.57
N VAL A 386 -0.85 -17.74 -3.73
CA VAL A 386 -0.75 -16.28 -3.54
C VAL A 386 -0.41 -15.93 -2.08
N GLN A 387 -1.05 -16.59 -1.12
CA GLN A 387 -0.76 -16.38 0.30
C GLN A 387 0.68 -16.78 0.67
N LEU A 388 1.20 -17.87 0.09
CA LEU A 388 2.58 -18.29 0.28
C LEU A 388 3.57 -17.33 -0.38
N ALA A 389 3.25 -16.82 -1.56
CA ALA A 389 4.07 -15.83 -2.25
C ALA A 389 4.11 -14.48 -1.50
N ALA A 390 3.04 -14.12 -0.77
CA ALA A 390 3.06 -12.97 0.15
C ALA A 390 4.05 -13.15 1.33
N GLN A 391 4.47 -14.39 1.64
CA GLN A 391 5.49 -14.70 2.66
C GLN A 391 6.89 -14.89 2.07
N TYR A 392 6.98 -15.08 0.76
CA TYR A 392 8.24 -15.26 0.05
C TYR A 392 9.08 -13.98 0.08
N GLN A 393 10.36 -14.06 0.44
CA GLN A 393 11.27 -12.93 0.37
C GLN A 393 12.14 -13.05 -0.90
N PRO A 394 11.88 -12.24 -1.96
CA PRO A 394 12.67 -12.30 -3.18
C PRO A 394 14.12 -11.85 -2.95
N SER A 395 15.05 -12.54 -3.61
CA SER A 395 16.49 -12.27 -3.53
C SER A 395 16.96 -11.21 -4.53
N SER A 396 16.27 -11.11 -5.67
CA SER A 396 16.54 -10.17 -6.75
C SER A 396 15.25 -9.73 -7.42
N ARG A 397 15.31 -8.68 -8.26
CA ARG A 397 14.15 -8.24 -9.04
C ARG A 397 13.67 -9.31 -10.02
N GLU A 398 14.58 -10.01 -10.67
CA GLU A 398 14.29 -11.07 -11.63
C GLU A 398 13.65 -12.30 -10.96
N ASP A 399 14.08 -12.61 -9.75
CA ASP A 399 13.51 -13.67 -8.90
C ASP A 399 12.07 -13.32 -8.48
N ALA A 400 11.83 -12.08 -8.05
CA ALA A 400 10.48 -11.59 -7.77
C ALA A 400 9.56 -11.70 -8.99
N GLN A 401 10.05 -11.32 -10.18
CA GLN A 401 9.31 -11.43 -11.44
C GLN A 401 9.03 -12.89 -11.81
N SER A 402 9.99 -13.79 -11.61
CA SER A 402 9.84 -15.22 -11.92
C SER A 402 8.78 -15.88 -11.05
N VAL A 403 8.79 -15.61 -9.73
CA VAL A 403 7.77 -16.10 -8.80
C VAL A 403 6.41 -15.49 -9.09
N GLN A 404 6.36 -14.18 -9.37
CA GLN A 404 5.13 -13.51 -9.78
C GLN A 404 4.54 -14.15 -11.05
N ALA A 405 5.35 -14.36 -12.10
CA ALA A 405 4.90 -14.97 -13.35
C ALA A 405 4.34 -16.40 -13.14
N LEU A 406 4.99 -17.21 -12.30
CA LEU A 406 4.53 -18.56 -11.96
C LEU A 406 3.13 -18.52 -11.32
N VAL A 407 2.96 -17.71 -10.27
CA VAL A 407 1.71 -17.67 -9.50
C VAL A 407 0.59 -17.02 -10.32
N LEU A 408 0.90 -15.98 -11.10
CA LEU A 408 -0.08 -15.33 -11.96
C LEU A 408 -0.54 -16.23 -13.10
N ALA A 409 0.33 -17.06 -13.69
CA ALA A 409 -0.08 -18.00 -14.72
C ALA A 409 -1.15 -18.98 -14.21
N ASP A 410 -0.93 -19.53 -13.00
CA ASP A 410 -1.92 -20.39 -12.35
C ASP A 410 -3.21 -19.61 -12.03
N LEU A 411 -3.11 -18.40 -11.47
CA LEU A 411 -4.28 -17.59 -11.13
C LEU A 411 -5.10 -17.15 -12.36
N ASP A 412 -4.43 -16.76 -13.45
CA ASP A 412 -5.04 -16.31 -14.69
C ASP A 412 -5.84 -17.43 -15.38
N GLU A 413 -5.34 -18.67 -15.35
CA GLU A 413 -6.08 -19.83 -15.83
C GLU A 413 -7.38 -20.06 -15.01
N GLU A 414 -7.37 -19.85 -13.68
CA GLU A 414 -8.60 -19.96 -12.88
C GLU A 414 -9.59 -18.83 -13.14
N ILE A 415 -9.09 -17.62 -13.42
CA ILE A 415 -9.93 -16.48 -13.76
C ILE A 415 -10.70 -16.78 -15.06
N VAL A 416 -10.02 -17.34 -16.07
CA VAL A 416 -10.67 -17.76 -17.32
C VAL A 416 -11.72 -18.83 -17.04
N VAL A 417 -11.37 -19.87 -16.27
CA VAL A 417 -12.30 -20.95 -15.92
C VAL A 417 -13.53 -20.44 -15.15
N ALA A 418 -13.35 -19.47 -14.24
CA ALA A 418 -14.46 -18.85 -13.52
C ALA A 418 -15.36 -18.02 -14.46
N GLY A 419 -14.76 -17.30 -15.41
CA GLY A 419 -15.47 -16.54 -16.44
C GLY A 419 -16.28 -17.44 -17.38
N ASP A 420 -15.67 -18.50 -17.91
CA ASP A 420 -16.32 -19.48 -18.79
C ASP A 420 -17.52 -20.18 -18.12
N ARG A 421 -17.51 -20.25 -16.79
CA ARG A 421 -18.57 -20.86 -15.97
C ARG A 421 -19.60 -19.85 -15.45
N GLY A 422 -19.46 -18.56 -15.75
CA GLY A 422 -20.40 -17.53 -15.30
C GLY A 422 -20.39 -17.29 -13.78
N GLU A 423 -19.27 -17.58 -13.11
CA GLU A 423 -19.13 -17.42 -11.66
C GLU A 423 -18.60 -16.02 -11.31
N ASP A 424 -19.46 -15.01 -11.51
CA ASP A 424 -19.07 -13.58 -11.49
C ASP A 424 -18.36 -13.13 -10.20
N GLU A 425 -18.81 -13.59 -9.04
CA GLU A 425 -18.21 -13.22 -7.75
C GLU A 425 -16.82 -13.84 -7.55
N SER A 426 -16.65 -15.11 -7.94
CA SER A 426 -15.34 -15.76 -7.96
C SER A 426 -14.41 -15.07 -8.96
N PHE A 427 -14.90 -14.73 -10.15
CA PHE A 427 -14.15 -13.99 -11.16
C PHE A 427 -13.64 -12.63 -10.62
N ASN A 428 -14.52 -11.85 -10.01
CA ASN A 428 -14.18 -10.53 -9.49
C ASN A 428 -13.20 -10.59 -8.32
N THR A 429 -13.42 -11.51 -7.37
CA THR A 429 -12.52 -11.67 -6.21
C THR A 429 -11.15 -12.21 -6.60
N LEU A 430 -11.05 -13.14 -7.54
CA LEU A 430 -9.77 -13.62 -8.09
C LEU A 430 -9.01 -12.51 -8.82
N ARG A 431 -9.71 -11.63 -9.57
CA ARG A 431 -9.10 -10.46 -10.20
C ARG A 431 -8.59 -9.43 -9.18
N THR A 432 -9.32 -9.23 -8.08
CA THR A 432 -8.87 -8.39 -6.96
C THR A 432 -7.63 -8.99 -6.29
N LEU A 433 -7.63 -10.29 -6.03
CA LEU A 433 -6.48 -11.03 -5.49
C LEU A 433 -5.25 -10.90 -6.40
N ARG A 434 -5.44 -11.02 -7.71
CA ARG A 434 -4.40 -10.82 -8.72
C ARG A 434 -3.79 -9.42 -8.61
N SER A 435 -4.62 -8.38 -8.53
CA SER A 435 -4.17 -7.00 -8.40
C SER A 435 -3.38 -6.77 -7.11
N ALA A 436 -3.88 -7.27 -5.98
CA ALA A 436 -3.22 -7.15 -4.69
C ALA A 436 -1.84 -7.81 -4.70
N MET A 437 -1.73 -9.01 -5.26
CA MET A 437 -0.47 -9.74 -5.40
C MET A 437 0.55 -9.00 -6.29
N VAL A 438 0.08 -8.41 -7.40
CA VAL A 438 0.96 -7.61 -8.27
C VAL A 438 1.48 -6.38 -7.54
N GLN A 439 0.62 -5.66 -6.82
CA GLN A 439 1.00 -4.48 -6.05
C GLN A 439 2.00 -4.82 -4.93
N ASP A 440 1.75 -5.91 -4.21
CA ASP A 440 2.64 -6.36 -3.13
C ASP A 440 4.02 -6.79 -3.64
N MET A 441 4.07 -7.56 -4.74
CA MET A 441 5.36 -7.93 -5.35
C MET A 441 6.07 -6.73 -5.97
N ALA A 442 5.34 -5.79 -6.58
CA ALA A 442 5.93 -4.59 -7.14
C ALA A 442 6.59 -3.74 -6.05
N ALA A 443 5.87 -3.45 -4.96
CA ALA A 443 6.39 -2.68 -3.83
C ALA A 443 7.64 -3.33 -3.20
N ARG A 444 7.69 -4.67 -3.12
CA ARG A 444 8.86 -5.39 -2.60
C ARG A 444 10.02 -5.45 -3.60
N SER A 445 9.74 -5.51 -4.89
CA SER A 445 10.76 -5.55 -5.95
C SER A 445 11.44 -4.20 -6.21
N GLU A 446 10.81 -3.09 -5.80
CA GLU A 446 11.33 -1.74 -5.99
C GLU A 446 12.62 -1.49 -5.22
N SER A 447 12.71 -2.02 -3.99
CA SER A 447 13.90 -1.90 -3.14
C SER A 447 15.00 -2.92 -3.44
N LEU A 448 14.75 -3.89 -4.33
CA LEU A 448 15.68 -4.95 -4.66
C LEU A 448 16.61 -4.58 -5.82
N ALA A 449 17.87 -5.03 -5.68
CA ALA A 449 18.88 -4.94 -6.71
C ALA A 449 18.53 -5.84 -7.91
N ALA A 450 18.78 -5.32 -9.12
CA ALA A 450 18.68 -6.09 -10.36
C ALA A 450 19.91 -6.99 -10.53
N ILE A 451 19.80 -8.06 -11.30
CA ILE A 451 20.95 -8.91 -11.65
C ILE A 451 21.76 -8.24 -12.78
N VAL A 452 23.08 -8.17 -12.63
CA VAL A 452 24.04 -7.66 -13.62
C VAL A 452 25.04 -8.75 -13.99
N THR A 453 25.34 -8.86 -15.28
CA THR A 453 26.41 -9.74 -15.76
C THR A 453 27.77 -9.07 -15.55
N VAL A 454 28.61 -9.70 -14.74
CA VAL A 454 29.97 -9.26 -14.46
C VAL A 454 30.93 -9.96 -15.41
N GLN A 455 31.76 -9.18 -16.10
CA GLN A 455 32.78 -9.68 -17.00
C GLN A 455 34.18 -9.29 -16.48
N LEU A 456 35.01 -10.29 -16.19
CA LEU A 456 36.35 -10.13 -15.63
C LEU A 456 37.43 -10.44 -16.66
N ALA A 457 38.51 -9.65 -16.64
CA ALA A 457 39.67 -9.85 -17.52
C ALA A 457 40.45 -11.14 -17.20
N GLY A 458 40.29 -11.73 -16.00
CA GLY A 458 40.95 -12.97 -15.57
C GLY A 458 40.30 -13.52 -14.29
N PRO A 459 40.61 -14.78 -13.91
CA PRO A 459 40.09 -15.36 -12.67
C PRO A 459 40.64 -14.60 -11.46
N LEU A 460 39.75 -14.10 -10.63
CA LEU A 460 40.07 -13.36 -9.41
C LEU A 460 39.41 -14.05 -8.20
N PRO A 461 39.97 -13.90 -6.99
CA PRO A 461 39.33 -14.40 -5.77
C PRO A 461 38.00 -13.70 -5.49
N ALA A 462 37.01 -14.45 -5.00
CA ALA A 462 35.69 -13.93 -4.62
C ALA A 462 35.73 -12.68 -3.70
N PRO A 463 36.55 -12.60 -2.62
CA PRO A 463 36.59 -11.39 -1.78
C PRO A 463 37.18 -10.17 -2.50
N ALA A 464 38.11 -10.36 -3.43
CA ALA A 464 38.65 -9.26 -4.23
C ALA A 464 37.59 -8.70 -5.20
N ILE A 465 36.76 -9.58 -5.76
CA ILE A 465 35.65 -9.18 -6.64
C ILE A 465 34.53 -8.51 -5.82
N ALA A 466 34.18 -9.04 -4.65
CA ALA A 466 33.19 -8.45 -3.75
C ALA A 466 33.60 -7.04 -3.31
N GLN A 467 34.88 -6.84 -2.97
CA GLN A 467 35.41 -5.51 -2.67
C GLN A 467 35.34 -4.55 -3.88
N ARG A 468 35.48 -5.06 -5.10
CA ARG A 468 35.42 -4.23 -6.32
C ARG A 468 34.00 -3.82 -6.69
N ILE A 469 33.02 -4.73 -6.53
CA ILE A 469 31.63 -4.52 -6.96
C ILE A 469 30.80 -3.89 -5.84
N TYR A 470 30.86 -4.45 -4.63
CA TYR A 470 30.04 -4.05 -3.49
C TYR A 470 30.75 -3.10 -2.53
N ARG A 471 32.07 -2.91 -2.68
CA ARG A 471 32.94 -2.22 -1.69
C ARG A 471 32.95 -2.90 -0.32
N ASP A 472 32.58 -4.17 -0.28
CA ASP A 472 32.55 -4.99 0.93
C ASP A 472 33.01 -6.42 0.59
N ALA A 473 34.13 -6.84 1.18
CA ALA A 473 34.67 -8.18 1.01
C ALA A 473 33.84 -9.27 1.73
N GLY A 474 33.04 -8.88 2.73
CA GLY A 474 32.16 -9.78 3.48
C GLY A 474 31.03 -10.38 2.64
N ARG A 475 30.66 -9.71 1.53
CA ARG A 475 29.63 -10.18 0.57
C ARG A 475 30.16 -11.17 -0.47
N SER A 476 31.30 -11.81 -0.20
CA SER A 476 31.90 -12.79 -1.11
C SER A 476 31.10 -14.09 -1.22
N ASP A 477 30.41 -14.50 -0.16
CA ASP A 477 29.54 -15.69 -0.18
C ASP A 477 28.35 -15.55 -1.14
N GLU A 478 27.83 -14.33 -1.32
CA GLU A 478 26.77 -14.05 -2.30
C GLU A 478 27.25 -14.29 -3.72
N LEU A 479 28.49 -13.87 -4.03
CA LEU A 479 29.10 -14.08 -5.34
C LEU A 479 29.39 -15.56 -5.60
N ILE A 480 29.86 -16.28 -4.59
CA ILE A 480 30.12 -17.72 -4.70
C ILE A 480 28.80 -18.46 -4.97
N THR A 481 27.73 -18.07 -4.29
CA THR A 481 26.40 -18.67 -4.48
C THR A 481 25.85 -18.35 -5.88
N ALA A 482 26.04 -17.13 -6.38
CA ALA A 482 25.53 -16.70 -7.67
C ALA A 482 26.32 -17.27 -8.87
N ALA A 483 27.63 -17.43 -8.73
CA ALA A 483 28.51 -17.88 -9.81
C ALA A 483 28.81 -19.39 -9.80
N ASP A 484 28.54 -20.07 -8.69
CA ASP A 484 28.85 -21.49 -8.44
C ASP A 484 30.25 -21.92 -8.95
N PRO A 485 31.32 -21.26 -8.49
CA PRO A 485 32.67 -21.54 -8.97
C PRO A 485 33.17 -22.90 -8.47
N VAL A 486 34.01 -23.58 -9.27
CA VAL A 486 34.69 -24.82 -8.84
C VAL A 486 35.52 -24.59 -7.57
N HIS A 487 36.13 -23.41 -7.44
CA HIS A 487 36.84 -22.99 -6.24
C HIS A 487 36.68 -21.47 -6.00
N PRO A 488 36.37 -21.01 -4.77
CA PRO A 488 36.14 -19.58 -4.46
C PRO A 488 37.29 -18.62 -4.79
N ALA A 489 38.53 -19.12 -4.84
CA ALA A 489 39.70 -18.32 -5.24
C ALA A 489 39.80 -18.09 -6.76
N PHE A 490 39.04 -18.85 -7.57
CA PHE A 490 39.07 -18.84 -9.03
C PHE A 490 37.66 -18.67 -9.58
N MET A 491 37.11 -17.46 -9.44
CA MET A 491 35.80 -17.14 -9.99
C MET A 491 35.81 -17.18 -11.54
N PRO A 492 34.70 -17.61 -12.17
CA PRO A 492 34.57 -17.60 -13.63
C PRO A 492 34.66 -16.18 -14.19
N ARG A 493 35.06 -16.07 -15.47
CA ARG A 493 35.22 -14.77 -16.14
C ARG A 493 33.90 -14.06 -16.41
N ASN A 494 32.83 -14.83 -16.58
CA ASN A 494 31.47 -14.34 -16.81
C ASN A 494 30.54 -14.98 -15.79
N PHE A 495 29.83 -14.17 -15.00
CA PHE A 495 28.82 -14.66 -14.07
C PHE A 495 27.82 -13.55 -13.74
N SER A 496 26.66 -13.94 -13.23
CA SER A 496 25.62 -13.02 -12.77
C SER A 496 25.83 -12.65 -11.30
N ALA A 497 25.69 -11.37 -10.97
CA ALA A 497 25.79 -10.86 -9.61
C ALA A 497 24.68 -9.83 -9.35
N LEU A 498 24.39 -9.55 -8.08
CA LEU A 498 23.46 -8.47 -7.74
C LEU A 498 24.07 -7.12 -8.11
N ALA A 499 23.25 -6.19 -8.58
CA ALA A 499 23.62 -4.80 -8.72
C ALA A 499 23.90 -4.19 -7.33
N ARG A 500 24.68 -3.12 -7.33
CA ARG A 500 25.09 -2.42 -6.12
C ARG A 500 23.93 -1.74 -5.40
#